data_AF-A0A2R5HKL6-F1
#
_entry.id   AF-A0A2R5HKL6-F1
#
_cell.length_a   1.000
_cell.length_b   1.000
_cell.length_c   1.000
_cell.angle_alpha   90.00
_cell.angle_beta   90.00
_cell.angle_gamma   90.00
#
_symmetry.space_group_name_H-M   'P 1'
#
loop_
_entity.id
_entity.type
_entity.pdbx_description
1 polymer ?
#
loop_
_entity_poly.entity_id
_entity_poly.type
_entity_poly.pdbx_seq_one_letter_code
_entity_poly.pdbx_strand_id
1 'polypeptide(L)' 'MRQPFYTYLMRFRAPKELDDATRLANLAFGDSLFPRQSRDFDEISSYLETQAPFYFNLTLFDEIWQDYLEN' A
#
# COMPACT_ATOMS: atom_id res chain seq x y z
N MET A 1 17.52 1.46 -9.04
CA MET A 1 16.73 1.94 -7.87
C MET A 1 15.29 1.50 -8.09
N ARG A 2 14.73 0.70 -7.17
CA ARG A 2 13.32 0.25 -7.21
C ARG A 2 12.39 1.46 -7.19
N GLN A 3 11.16 1.43 -7.69
CA GLN A 3 10.24 2.58 -7.58
C GLN A 3 9.68 2.70 -6.15
N PRO A 4 9.20 3.87 -5.66
CA PRO A 4 8.52 3.94 -4.38
C PRO A 4 7.30 3.01 -4.31
N PHE A 5 6.99 2.46 -3.14
CA PHE A 5 5.87 1.53 -2.97
C PHE A 5 4.54 2.14 -3.43
N TYR A 6 4.33 3.42 -3.15
CA TYR A 6 3.16 4.17 -3.63
C TYR A 6 3.04 4.16 -5.16
N THR A 7 4.14 4.37 -5.90
CA THR A 7 4.12 4.35 -7.37
C THR A 7 3.73 2.98 -7.91
N TYR A 8 4.17 1.91 -7.24
CA TYR A 8 3.76 0.55 -7.56
C TYR A 8 2.26 0.34 -7.30
N LEU A 9 1.76 0.74 -6.12
CA LEU A 9 0.34 0.66 -5.75
C LEU A 9 -0.57 1.39 -6.74
N MET A 10 -0.15 2.53 -7.28
CA MET A 10 -0.97 3.29 -8.23
C MET A 10 -1.30 2.54 -9.53
N ARG A 11 -0.60 1.45 -9.85
CA ARG A 11 -0.94 0.58 -10.99
C ARG A 11 -2.23 -0.21 -10.75
N PHE A 12 -2.56 -0.48 -9.50
CA PHE A 12 -3.73 -1.26 -9.07
C PHE A 12 -4.94 -0.38 -8.73
N ARG A 13 -4.81 0.95 -8.85
CA ARG A 13 -5.90 1.87 -8.57
C ARG A 13 -7.05 1.66 -9.56
N ALA A 14 -8.21 1.29 -9.05
CA ALA A 14 -9.41 1.10 -9.85
C ALA A 14 -10.65 1.69 -9.13
N PRO A 15 -11.65 2.18 -9.89
CA PRO A 15 -12.88 2.75 -9.32
C PRO A 15 -13.75 1.71 -8.60
N LYS A 16 -13.57 0.42 -8.92
CA LYS A 16 -14.21 -0.70 -8.23
C LYS A 16 -13.15 -1.48 -7.47
N GLU A 17 -13.37 -1.72 -6.19
CA GLU A 17 -12.56 -2.64 -5.40
C GLU A 17 -12.74 -4.04 -5.97
N LEU A 18 -11.70 -4.53 -6.64
CA LEU A 18 -11.65 -5.86 -7.26
C LEU A 18 -10.84 -6.82 -6.39
N ASP A 19 -9.70 -6.33 -5.92
CA ASP A 19 -8.74 -7.08 -5.12
C ASP A 19 -8.19 -6.22 -3.99
N ASP A 20 -7.54 -6.90 -3.07
CA ASP A 20 -6.87 -6.37 -1.90
C ASP A 20 -5.83 -5.28 -2.23
N ALA A 21 -5.08 -5.47 -3.31
CA ALA A 21 -4.17 -4.45 -3.85
C ALA A 21 -4.91 -3.17 -4.29
N THR A 22 -6.11 -3.31 -4.87
CA THR A 22 -6.92 -2.16 -5.29
C THR A 22 -7.41 -1.38 -4.07
N ARG A 23 -7.82 -2.08 -3.02
CA ARG A 23 -8.26 -1.49 -1.76
C ARG A 23 -7.15 -0.69 -1.10
N LEU A 24 -5.95 -1.26 -0.98
CA LEU A 24 -4.79 -0.56 -0.45
C LEU A 24 -4.39 0.63 -1.34
N ALA A 25 -4.42 0.48 -2.67
CA ALA A 25 -4.11 1.55 -3.60
C ALA A 25 -5.09 2.73 -3.49
N ASN A 26 -6.39 2.46 -3.36
CA ASN A 26 -7.41 3.49 -3.18
C ASN A 26 -7.28 4.19 -1.82
N LEU A 27 -6.97 3.43 -0.77
CA LEU A 27 -6.73 3.97 0.56
C LEU A 27 -5.51 4.89 0.59
N ALA A 28 -4.36 4.41 0.09
CA ALA A 28 -3.13 5.19 0.01
C ALA A 28 -3.28 6.43 -0.91
N PHE A 29 -4.11 6.34 -1.96
CA PHE A 29 -4.41 7.48 -2.84
C PHE A 29 -5.26 8.56 -2.14
N GLY A 30 -6.28 8.14 -1.39
CA GLY A 30 -7.14 9.03 -0.62
C GLY A 30 -6.44 9.65 0.60
N ASP A 31 -5.34 9.03 1.03
CA ASP A 31 -4.54 9.48 2.15
C ASP A 31 -3.43 10.45 1.71
N SER A 32 -3.48 11.67 2.25
CA SER A 32 -2.48 12.71 1.98
C SER A 32 -1.21 12.56 2.82
N LEU A 33 -1.29 11.84 3.95
CA LEU A 33 -0.18 11.61 4.88
C LEU A 33 0.61 10.34 4.55
N PHE A 34 0.07 9.48 3.66
CA PHE A 34 0.76 8.27 3.23
C PHE A 34 2.17 8.58 2.70
N PRO A 35 3.22 7.85 3.12
CA PRO A 35 4.61 8.14 2.76
C PRO A 35 4.91 7.75 1.29
N ARG A 36 4.53 8.62 0.35
CA ARG A 36 4.56 8.35 -1.12
C ARG A 36 5.96 8.12 -1.70
N GLN A 37 6.99 8.60 -1.03
CA GLN A 37 8.38 8.46 -1.48
C GLN A 37 9.11 7.29 -0.79
N SER A 38 8.48 6.69 0.22
CA SER A 38 9.08 5.60 0.95
C SER A 38 9.16 4.32 0.13
N ARG A 39 10.23 3.59 0.41
CA ARG A 39 10.55 2.26 -0.10
C ARG A 39 10.87 1.30 1.04
N ASP A 40 10.77 1.79 2.27
CA ASP A 40 11.13 1.09 3.47
C ASP A 40 9.89 0.34 3.99
N PHE A 41 10.06 -0.95 4.25
CA PHE A 41 8.98 -1.79 4.75
C PHE A 41 8.53 -1.34 6.13
N ASP A 42 9.49 -1.06 7.02
CA ASP A 42 9.20 -0.71 8.41
C ASP A 42 8.46 0.64 8.50
N GLU A 43 8.85 1.60 7.64
CA GLU A 43 8.17 2.90 7.58
C GLU A 43 6.71 2.77 7.12
N ILE A 44 6.46 1.99 6.06
CA ILE A 44 5.11 1.79 5.50
C ILE A 44 4.27 0.92 6.45
N SER A 45 4.86 -0.14 7.00
CA SER A 45 4.19 -1.04 7.94
C SER A 45 3.76 -0.30 9.20
N SER A 46 4.68 0.46 9.82
CA SER A 46 4.36 1.28 10.99
C SER A 46 3.30 2.34 10.71
N TYR A 47 3.33 2.94 9.51
CA TYR A 47 2.27 3.85 9.07
C TYR A 47 0.91 3.15 9.02
N LEU A 48 0.83 1.96 8.40
CA LEU A 48 -0.42 1.21 8.28
C LEU A 48 -0.92 0.71 9.64
N GLU A 49 -0.04 0.25 10.52
CA GLU A 49 -0.40 -0.16 11.89
C GLU A 49 -1.02 0.99 12.72
N THR A 50 -0.58 2.23 12.47
CA THR A 50 -1.00 3.40 13.27
C THR A 50 -2.12 4.21 12.64
N GLN A 51 -2.19 4.28 11.31
CA GLN A 51 -3.13 5.14 10.57
C GLN A 51 -4.16 4.36 9.75
N ALA A 52 -3.96 3.06 9.48
CA ALA A 52 -4.94 2.32 8.69
C ALA A 52 -6.25 2.11 9.48
N PRO A 53 -7.40 2.04 8.78
CA PRO A 53 -8.66 1.70 9.39
C PRO A 53 -8.62 0.33 10.07
N PHE A 54 -9.35 0.17 11.18
CA PHE A 54 -9.39 -1.08 11.96
C PHE A 54 -9.81 -2.33 11.16
N TYR A 55 -10.50 -2.15 10.04
CA TYR A 55 -10.93 -3.23 9.15
C TYR A 55 -9.86 -3.63 8.11
N PHE A 56 -8.74 -2.91 8.07
CA PHE A 56 -7.63 -3.23 7.20
C PHE A 56 -6.86 -4.42 7.79
N ASN A 57 -6.65 -5.45 6.98
CA ASN A 57 -5.89 -6.62 7.40
C ASN A 57 -4.41 -6.39 7.02
N LEU A 58 -3.50 -6.43 8.01
CA LEU A 58 -2.07 -6.22 7.77
C LEU A 58 -1.44 -7.38 6.97
N THR A 59 -1.97 -8.60 7.07
CA THR A 59 -1.51 -9.74 6.26
C THR A 59 -1.67 -9.48 4.76
N LEU A 60 -2.69 -8.70 4.40
CA LEU A 60 -2.96 -8.23 3.03
C LEU A 60 -1.83 -7.33 2.51
N PHE A 61 -1.31 -6.47 3.39
CA PHE A 61 -0.17 -5.62 3.07
C PHE A 61 1.10 -6.45 2.87
N ASP A 62 1.34 -7.46 3.71
CA ASP A 62 2.51 -8.34 3.57
C ASP A 62 2.53 -9.02 2.20
N GLU A 63 1.39 -9.54 1.73
CA GLU A 63 1.27 -10.17 0.40
C GLU A 63 1.57 -9.17 -0.73
N ILE A 64 0.97 -7.98 -0.70
CA ILE A 64 1.20 -6.93 -1.71
C ILE A 64 2.67 -6.45 -1.67
N TRP A 65 3.28 -6.44 -0.49
CA TRP A 65 4.68 -6.06 -0.34
C TRP A 65 5.60 -7.12 -0.96
N GLN A 66 5.33 -8.41 -0.77
CA GLN A 66 6.08 -9.47 -1.44
C GLN A 66 5.96 -9.36 -2.97
N ASP A 67 4.75 -9.13 -3.50
CA ASP A 67 4.58 -8.92 -4.95
C ASP A 67 5.37 -7.70 -5.46
N TYR A 68 5.39 -6.60 -4.69
CA TYR A 68 6.25 -5.46 -4.97
C TYR A 68 7.73 -5.84 -4.92
N LEU A 69 8.13 -6.77 -4.04
CA LEU A 69 9.50 -7.27 -3.89
C LEU A 69 9.94 -8.23 -5.01
N GLU A 70 9.00 -8.90 -5.67
CA GLU A 70 9.26 -9.81 -6.79
C GLU A 70 9.23 -9.12 -8.17
N ASN A 71 8.56 -7.97 -8.30
CA ASN A 71 8.52 -7.14 -9.51
C ASN A 71 9.68 -6.13 -9.64
#